data_AF-A0A316YGU9-F1
#
_entry.id   AF-A0A316YGU9-F1
#
_cell.length_a   1.000
_cell.length_b   1.000
_cell.length_c   1.000
_cell.angle_alpha   90.00
_cell.angle_beta   90.00
_cell.angle_gamma   90.00
#
_symmetry.space_group_name_H-M   'P 1'
#
loop_
_entity.id
_entity.type
_entity.pdbx_description
1 polymer ?
#
loop_
_entity_poly.entity_id
_entity_poly.type
_entity_poly.pdbx_seq_one_letter_code
_entity_poly.pdbx_strand_id
1 'polypeptide(L)'
;MPGSKHELHGFDCHPLGGGTIEGTFQAPSLLITATGVVAHHTPSSLSAMPPSNAPASSTSSSRRGVPAEGSDPSVPIDSLPRAFSQNFVLVNNPQGEGGVNCSAGDEKPIVGKYFIQADTLRFVG
;
A
#
# COMPACT_ATOMS: atom_id res chain seq x y z
N MET A 1 -5.29 -13.14 -2.92
CA MET A 1 -5.02 -12.17 -4.01
C MET A 1 -3.78 -12.61 -4.76
N PRO A 2 -3.65 -12.32 -6.06
CA PRO A 2 -2.39 -12.50 -6.78
C PRO A 2 -1.24 -11.79 -6.05
N GLY A 3 -0.02 -12.34 -6.15
CA GLY A 3 1.17 -11.63 -5.70
C GLY A 3 1.19 -10.24 -6.34
N SER A 4 1.47 -9.21 -5.56
CA SER A 4 1.47 -7.84 -6.06
C SER A 4 2.51 -7.03 -5.32
N LYS A 5 3.10 -6.06 -6.04
CA LYS A 5 3.98 -5.05 -5.48
C LYS A 5 3.24 -3.73 -5.50
N HIS A 6 3.08 -3.13 -4.32
CA HIS A 6 2.51 -1.80 -4.16
C HIS A 6 3.63 -0.79 -3.95
N GLU A 7 3.56 0.30 -4.69
CA GLU A 7 4.39 1.48 -4.51
C GLU A 7 3.50 2.64 -4.11
N LEU A 8 3.69 3.16 -2.89
CA LEU A 8 2.89 4.26 -2.35
C LEU A 8 3.48 5.59 -2.86
N HIS A 9 2.66 6.40 -3.52
CA HIS A 9 3.07 7.74 -3.97
C HIS A 9 2.72 8.81 -2.95
N GLY A 10 1.62 8.62 -2.22
CA GLY A 10 1.18 9.57 -1.22
C GLY A 10 0.06 9.00 -0.36
N PHE A 11 -0.10 9.61 0.80
CA PHE A 11 -1.23 9.34 1.67
C PHE A 11 -1.67 10.64 2.33
N ASP A 12 -2.92 10.66 2.75
CA ASP A 12 -3.52 11.73 3.51
C ASP A 12 -4.37 11.13 4.64
N CYS A 13 -4.46 11.83 5.77
CA CYS A 13 -5.23 11.38 6.91
C CYS A 13 -6.07 12.50 7.53
N HIS A 14 -7.30 12.15 7.88
CA HIS A 14 -8.25 13.05 8.50
C HIS A 14 -8.80 12.43 9.79
N PRO A 15 -8.74 13.14 10.94
CA PRO A 15 -9.37 12.67 12.15
C PRO A 15 -10.89 12.69 12.00
N LEU A 16 -11.52 11.59 12.37
CA LEU A 16 -12.97 11.42 12.48
C LEU A 16 -13.35 11.50 13.95
N GLY A 17 -13.79 12.69 14.36
CA GLY A 17 -14.08 12.99 15.75
C GLY A 17 -12.82 13.08 16.60
N GLY A 18 -12.90 12.58 17.83
CA GLY A 18 -11.95 12.90 18.88
C GLY A 18 -12.41 14.06 19.73
N GLY A 19 -11.83 14.17 20.91
CA GLY A 19 -12.25 15.16 21.90
C GLY A 19 -11.68 14.86 23.27
N THR A 20 -12.19 15.60 24.24
CA THR A 20 -11.76 15.48 25.63
C THR A 20 -12.91 14.88 26.43
N ILE A 21 -12.69 13.72 27.05
CA ILE A 21 -13.60 13.14 28.03
C ILE A 21 -12.92 13.28 29.39
N GLU A 22 -13.57 13.95 30.34
CA GLU A 22 -13.06 14.15 31.69
C GLU A 22 -11.64 14.75 31.75
N GLY A 23 -11.33 15.68 30.85
CA GLY A 23 -10.01 16.32 30.78
C GLY A 23 -8.91 15.48 30.13
N THR A 24 -9.21 14.25 29.70
CA THR A 24 -8.30 13.36 28.98
C THR A 24 -8.60 13.38 27.48
N PHE A 25 -7.58 13.57 26.65
CA PHE A 25 -7.73 13.54 25.20
C PHE A 25 -7.89 12.10 24.72
N GLN A 26 -9.00 11.80 24.05
CA GLN A 26 -9.24 10.49 23.45
C GLN A 26 -8.71 10.47 22.02
N ALA A 27 -7.96 9.42 21.67
CA ALA A 27 -7.47 9.25 20.31
C ALA A 27 -8.67 9.13 19.33
N PRO A 28 -8.70 9.95 18.25
CA PRO A 28 -9.81 9.99 17.30
C PRO A 28 -9.87 8.70 16.48
N SER A 29 -10.98 8.46 15.77
CA SER A 29 -10.94 7.54 14.63
C SER A 29 -10.25 8.25 13.45
N LEU A 30 -9.74 7.53 12.46
CA LEU A 30 -9.00 8.11 11.33
C LEU A 30 -9.58 7.65 10.00
N LEU A 31 -9.79 8.59 9.08
CA LEU A 31 -9.95 8.28 7.66
C LEU A 31 -8.59 8.44 7.00
N ILE A 32 -8.07 7.37 6.38
CA ILE A 32 -6.81 7.40 5.64
C ILE A 32 -7.09 7.14 4.18
N THR A 33 -6.57 7.99 3.32
CA THR A 33 -6.53 7.78 1.86
C THR A 33 -5.10 7.50 1.46
N ALA A 34 -4.83 6.33 0.90
CA ALA A 34 -3.55 5.93 0.35
C ALA A 34 -3.64 5.83 -1.17
N THR A 35 -2.68 6.40 -1.89
CA THR A 35 -2.63 6.38 -3.35
C THR A 35 -1.27 5.92 -3.84
N GLY A 36 -1.25 5.25 -4.99
CA GLY A 36 -0.01 4.74 -5.54
C GLY A 36 -0.25 3.90 -6.77
N VAL A 37 0.72 3.05 -7.07
CA VAL A 37 0.69 2.12 -8.20
C VAL A 37 0.85 0.69 -7.69
N VAL A 38 0.09 -0.24 -8.26
CA VAL A 38 0.23 -1.67 -8.03
C VAL A 38 0.63 -2.37 -9.32
N ALA A 39 1.57 -3.30 -9.22
CA ALA A 39 1.90 -4.24 -10.28
C ALA A 39 1.60 -5.67 -9.82
N HIS A 40 0.85 -6.42 -10.63
CA HIS A 40 0.57 -7.83 -10.34
C HIS A 40 1.69 -8.74 -10.84
N HIS A 41 1.99 -9.76 -10.04
CA HIS A 41 2.93 -10.80 -10.39
C HIS A 41 2.24 -11.74 -11.38
N THR A 42 2.64 -11.69 -12.64
CA THR A 42 2.40 -12.76 -13.60
C THR A 42 3.68 -13.60 -13.71
N PRO A 43 3.62 -14.85 -14.21
CA PRO A 43 4.81 -15.68 -14.41
C PRO A 43 5.91 -15.01 -15.27
N SER A 44 5.57 -13.96 -16.03
CA SER A 44 6.49 -13.16 -16.84
C SER A 44 6.82 -11.78 -16.26
N SER A 45 6.27 -11.39 -15.10
CA SER A 45 6.54 -10.08 -14.47
C SER A 45 7.95 -10.01 -13.87
N LEU A 46 8.67 -8.92 -14.14
CA LEU A 46 9.99 -8.62 -13.54
C LEU A 46 9.98 -8.59 -12.00
N SER A 47 8.84 -8.29 -11.37
CA SER A 47 8.69 -8.29 -9.91
C SER A 47 8.57 -9.68 -9.28
N ALA A 48 8.35 -10.72 -10.10
CA ALA A 48 8.26 -12.12 -9.65
C ALA A 48 9.61 -12.86 -9.75
N MET A 49 10.63 -12.25 -10.35
CA MET A 49 11.96 -12.84 -10.48
C MET A 49 12.93 -12.27 -9.43
N PRO A 50 13.79 -13.10 -8.82
CA PRO A 50 14.85 -12.60 -7.94
C PRO A 50 15.80 -11.68 -8.73
N PRO A 51 16.36 -10.62 -8.11
CA PRO A 51 17.36 -9.78 -8.75
C PRO A 51 18.57 -10.63 -9.13
N SER A 52 18.78 -10.84 -10.43
CA SER A 52 19.90 -11.60 -10.96
C SER A 52 21.04 -10.65 -11.31
N ASN A 53 22.19 -10.81 -10.66
CA ASN A 53 23.43 -10.13 -11.02
C ASN A 53 24.23 -10.88 -12.10
N ALA A 54 23.65 -11.89 -12.75
CA ALA A 54 24.34 -12.66 -13.79
C ALA A 54 24.50 -11.82 -15.07
N PRO A 55 25.69 -11.79 -15.69
CA PRO A 55 25.91 -11.09 -16.96
C PRO A 55 25.02 -11.69 -18.06
N ALA A 56 24.43 -10.84 -18.89
CA ALA A 56 23.58 -11.27 -19.99
C ALA A 56 24.43 -11.96 -21.07
N SER A 57 24.45 -13.30 -21.07
CA SER A 57 25.12 -14.08 -22.11
C SER A 57 24.33 -14.02 -23.42
N SER A 58 25.01 -13.60 -24.48
CA SER A 58 24.49 -13.50 -25.84
C SER A 58 24.29 -14.90 -26.46
N THR A 59 23.08 -15.42 -26.43
CA THR A 59 22.65 -16.50 -27.33
C THR A 59 21.36 -16.11 -28.03
N SER A 60 21.43 -16.14 -29.36
CA SER A 60 20.38 -15.84 -30.31
C SER A 60 19.20 -16.81 -30.16
N SER A 61 18.21 -16.45 -29.34
CA SER A 61 16.84 -16.96 -29.42
C SER A 61 15.88 -15.95 -28.79
N SER A 62 15.17 -15.20 -29.65
CA SER A 62 13.92 -14.49 -29.39
C SER A 62 13.67 -13.85 -27.99
N ARG A 63 14.68 -13.27 -27.35
CA ARG A 63 14.52 -12.44 -26.14
C ARG A 63 15.22 -11.11 -26.38
N ARG A 64 14.62 -10.27 -27.23
CA ARG A 64 14.87 -8.82 -27.20
C ARG A 64 14.27 -8.37 -25.86
N GLY A 65 15.08 -8.02 -24.88
CA GLY A 65 15.89 -6.82 -24.90
C GLY A 65 15.12 -5.83 -24.04
N VAL A 66 15.77 -5.31 -22.99
CA VAL A 66 15.22 -4.34 -22.03
C VAL A 66 14.26 -3.37 -22.74
N PRO A 67 12.95 -3.34 -22.39
CA PRO A 67 12.18 -2.15 -22.63
C PRO A 67 12.64 -1.15 -21.58
N ALA A 68 13.31 -0.10 -22.07
CA ALA A 68 13.19 1.19 -21.41
C ALA A 68 11.71 1.47 -21.11
N GLU A 69 11.46 2.19 -20.02
CA GLU A 69 10.17 2.78 -19.64
C GLU A 69 9.03 2.58 -20.67
N GLY A 70 8.07 1.72 -20.32
CA GLY A 70 6.76 1.68 -20.98
C GLY A 70 6.63 0.69 -22.15
N SER A 71 5.85 -0.36 -21.90
CA SER A 71 5.12 -1.18 -22.89
C SER A 71 5.93 -2.12 -23.81
N ASP A 72 6.30 -3.30 -23.28
CA ASP A 72 6.41 -4.50 -24.11
C ASP A 72 4.98 -5.05 -24.35
N PRO A 73 4.48 -5.07 -25.60
CA PRO A 73 3.12 -5.53 -25.92
C PRO A 73 2.89 -7.03 -25.67
N SER A 74 3.95 -7.79 -25.37
CA SER A 74 3.85 -9.22 -25.02
C SER A 74 3.57 -9.46 -23.53
N VAL A 75 3.66 -8.41 -22.70
CA VAL A 75 3.33 -8.49 -21.26
C VAL A 75 1.80 -8.53 -21.12
N PRO A 76 1.24 -9.51 -20.38
CA PRO A 76 -0.19 -9.54 -20.10
C PRO A 76 -0.65 -8.19 -19.54
N ILE A 77 -1.79 -7.67 -20.02
CA ILE A 77 -2.33 -6.38 -19.59
C ILE A 77 -2.51 -6.32 -18.06
N ASP A 78 -2.75 -7.48 -17.42
CA ASP A 78 -2.90 -7.59 -15.98
C ASP A 78 -1.61 -7.38 -15.18
N SER A 79 -0.44 -7.56 -15.80
CA SER A 79 0.87 -7.25 -15.20
C SER A 79 1.30 -5.80 -15.35
N LEU A 80 0.58 -5.00 -16.15
CA LEU A 80 0.90 -3.59 -16.28
C LEU A 80 0.60 -2.85 -14.97
N PRO A 81 1.44 -1.87 -14.58
CA PRO A 81 1.20 -1.08 -13.38
C PRO A 81 -0.13 -0.32 -13.47
N ARG A 82 -0.94 -0.38 -12.41
CA ARG A 82 -2.24 0.29 -12.31
C ARG A 82 -2.24 1.25 -11.13
N ALA A 83 -2.73 2.47 -11.34
CA ALA A 83 -2.91 3.40 -10.24
C ALA A 83 -4.05 2.91 -9.33
N PHE A 84 -3.86 3.04 -8.02
CA PHE A 84 -4.86 2.70 -7.02
C PHE A 84 -5.09 3.86 -6.05
N SER A 85 -6.31 3.89 -5.52
CA SER A 85 -6.68 4.66 -4.34
C SER A 85 -7.36 3.70 -3.36
N GLN A 86 -6.85 3.66 -2.13
CA GLN A 86 -7.40 2.85 -1.06
C GLN A 86 -7.75 3.74 0.13
N ASN A 87 -9.00 3.66 0.56
CA ASN A 87 -9.50 4.37 1.74
C ASN A 87 -9.65 3.39 2.89
N PHE A 88 -9.24 3.80 4.09
CA PHE A 88 -9.40 3.04 5.33
C PHE A 88 -10.10 3.88 6.38
N VAL A 89 -11.05 3.29 7.08
CA VAL A 89 -11.61 3.83 8.33
C VAL A 89 -10.95 3.07 9.47
N LEU A 90 -10.13 3.76 10.26
CA LEU A 90 -9.51 3.23 11.44
C LEU A 90 -10.27 3.65 12.70
N VAL A 91 -10.57 2.69 13.56
CA VAL A 91 -11.21 2.94 14.86
C VAL A 91 -10.25 2.61 15.98
N ASN A 92 -10.19 3.49 16.97
CA ASN A 92 -9.49 3.23 18.22
C ASN A 92 -10.32 2.28 19.10
N ASN A 93 -9.80 1.07 19.32
CA ASN A 93 -10.38 0.08 20.23
C ASN A 93 -9.31 -0.47 21.20
N PRO A 94 -9.09 0.18 22.36
CA PRO A 94 -8.05 -0.22 23.29
C PRO A 94 -8.26 -1.62 23.92
N GLN A 95 -9.49 -2.11 23.94
CA GLN A 95 -9.85 -3.43 24.49
C GLN A 95 -9.71 -4.55 23.46
N GLY A 96 -9.53 -4.23 22.17
CA GLY A 96 -9.46 -5.21 21.10
C GLY A 96 -8.17 -6.05 21.12
N GLU A 97 -8.30 -7.34 20.83
CA GLU A 97 -7.15 -8.22 20.56
C GLU A 97 -6.60 -7.95 19.15
N GLY A 98 -5.28 -7.82 19.00
CA GLY A 98 -4.63 -7.39 17.75
C GLY A 98 -4.54 -5.87 17.60
N GLY A 99 -4.62 -5.39 16.35
CA GLY A 99 -4.53 -3.96 16.01
C GLY A 99 -3.12 -3.38 16.07
N VAL A 100 -3.00 -2.09 15.75
CA VAL A 100 -1.73 -1.36 15.78
C VAL A 100 -1.75 -0.35 16.93
N ASN A 101 -0.82 -0.51 17.87
CA ASN A 101 -0.62 0.46 18.94
C ASN A 101 0.13 1.69 18.37
N CYS A 102 -0.44 2.86 18.58
CA CYS A 102 0.13 4.14 18.17
C CYS A 102 0.19 5.07 19.38
N SER A 103 1.29 5.79 19.52
CA SER A 103 1.46 6.86 20.51
C SER A 103 2.01 8.09 19.83
N ALA A 104 1.42 9.26 20.07
CA ALA A 104 1.88 10.53 19.51
C ALA A 104 1.89 11.66 20.55
N GLY A 105 2.93 12.49 20.55
CA GLY A 105 3.14 13.60 21.49
C GLY A 105 4.14 13.28 22.60
N ASP A 106 4.82 14.32 23.11
CA ASP A 106 5.97 14.15 24.02
C ASP A 106 5.55 14.11 25.50
N GLU A 107 4.84 15.13 26.01
CA GLU A 107 4.57 15.27 27.45
C GLU A 107 3.31 14.54 27.93
N LYS A 108 2.31 14.38 27.06
CA LYS A 108 1.06 13.64 27.31
C LYS A 108 0.69 12.86 26.05
N PRO A 109 1.33 11.71 25.79
CA PRO A 109 1.15 10.98 24.55
C PRO A 109 -0.30 10.55 24.39
N ILE A 110 -0.87 10.83 23.23
CA ILE A 110 -2.15 10.28 22.79
C ILE A 110 -1.87 8.84 22.39
N VAL A 111 -2.40 7.89 23.17
CA VAL A 111 -2.26 6.47 22.90
C VAL A 111 -3.57 5.94 22.31
N GLY A 112 -3.47 5.25 21.18
CA GLY A 112 -4.59 4.60 20.53
C GLY A 112 -4.20 3.22 20.01
N LYS A 113 -5.17 2.31 19.93
CA LYS A 113 -5.01 1.00 19.31
C LYS A 113 -5.96 0.90 18.13
N TYR A 114 -5.42 0.99 16.92
CA TYR A 114 -6.21 1.15 15.71
C TYR A 114 -6.48 -0.18 15.00
N PHE A 115 -7.71 -0.31 14.54
CA PHE A 115 -8.19 -1.42 13.70
C PHE A 115 -8.82 -0.86 12.43
N ILE A 116 -8.64 -1.56 11.32
CA ILE A 116 -9.40 -1.27 10.10
C ILE A 116 -10.84 -1.72 10.33
N GLN A 117 -11.76 -0.76 10.48
CA GLN A 117 -13.19 -1.03 10.55
C GLN A 117 -13.77 -1.25 9.15
N ALA A 118 -13.31 -0.47 8.19
CA ALA A 118 -13.73 -0.56 6.80
C ALA A 118 -12.59 -0.18 5.87
N ASP A 119 -12.56 -0.78 4.69
CA ASP A 119 -11.66 -0.41 3.61
C ASP A 119 -12.36 -0.44 2.24
N THR A 120 -11.84 0.36 1.32
CA THR A 120 -12.31 0.39 -0.07
C THR A 120 -11.10 0.62 -0.97
N LEU A 121 -10.79 -0.35 -1.84
CA LEU A 121 -9.75 -0.25 -2.86
C LEU A 121 -10.40 -0.02 -4.23
N ARG A 122 -9.87 0.95 -4.98
CA ARG A 122 -10.25 1.20 -6.37
C ARG A 122 -9.03 1.41 -7.25
N PHE A 123 -9.06 0.84 -8.46
CA PHE A 123 -8.15 1.22 -9.53
C PHE A 123 -8.63 2.50 -10.23
N VAL A 124 -7.70 3.40 -10.51
CA VAL A 124 -7.94 4.69 -11.15
C VAL A 124 -7.32 4.64 -12.55
N GLY A 125 -8.15 4.77 -13.58
CA GLY A 125 -7.74 4.63 -14.97
C GLY A 125 -8.85 4.04 -15.82
#